data_AF-A0A948AWZ1-F1
#
_entry.id   AF-A0A948AWZ1-F1
#
_cell.length_a   1.000
_cell.length_b   1.000
_cell.length_c   1.000
_cell.angle_alpha   90.00
_cell.angle_beta   90.00
_cell.angle_gamma   90.00
#
_symmetry.space_group_name_H-M   'P 1'
#
loop_
_entity.id
_entity.type
_entity.pdbx_description
1 polymer ?
#
loop_
_entity_poly.entity_id
_entity_poly.type
_entity_poly.pdbx_seq_one_letter_code
_entity_poly.pdbx_strand_id
1 'polypeptide(L)'
;MDELELEQKEEKITSEYRDFLSEVRKAFDRHCDKIKLAAAKKLEVIPKENEDGRQKVLDEQKAELDKTLAELKQLLAKREAEVRVQLEEIASMRERKEFSFDDELAKVEAPERKHIA
;
A
#
# COMPACT_ATOMS: atom_id res chain seq x y z
N MET A 1 22.12 11.42 -8.56
CA MET A 1 21.46 10.11 -8.60
C MET A 1 21.37 9.72 -10.06
N ASP A 2 21.87 8.57 -10.48
CA ASP A 2 21.78 8.12 -11.87
C ASP A 2 20.45 7.39 -12.16
N GLU A 3 20.23 6.92 -13.38
CA GLU A 3 18.96 6.25 -13.75
C GLU A 3 18.82 4.89 -13.06
N LEU A 4 19.93 4.15 -12.95
CA LEU A 4 19.98 2.85 -12.29
C LEU A 4 19.59 2.95 -10.81
N GLU A 5 20.04 4.00 -10.12
CA GLU A 5 19.66 4.27 -8.73
C GLU A 5 18.16 4.57 -8.57
N LEU A 6 17.53 5.25 -9.55
CA LEU A 6 16.08 5.51 -9.53
C LEU A 6 15.28 4.24 -9.78
N GLU A 7 15.69 3.41 -10.74
CA GLU A 7 15.09 2.09 -11.00
C GLU A 7 15.16 1.18 -9.79
N GLN A 8 16.33 1.07 -9.14
CA GLN A 8 16.50 0.28 -7.93
C GLN A 8 15.61 0.77 -6.78
N LYS A 9 15.44 2.09 -6.64
CA LYS A 9 14.57 2.67 -5.62
C LYS A 9 13.09 2.35 -5.89
N GLU A 10 12.65 2.46 -7.14
CA GLU A 10 11.29 2.12 -7.57
C GLU A 10 10.98 0.64 -7.37
N GLU A 11 11.90 -0.25 -7.77
CA GLU A 11 11.76 -1.70 -7.57
C GLU A 11 11.66 -2.04 -6.07
N LYS A 12 12.52 -1.41 -5.25
CA LYS A 12 12.49 -1.60 -3.79
C LYS A 12 11.16 -1.18 -3.19
N ILE A 13 10.65 0.02 -3.51
CA ILE A 13 9.35 0.50 -3.03
C ILE A 13 8.24 -0.48 -3.43
N THR A 14 8.25 -0.94 -4.67
CA THR A 14 7.24 -1.87 -5.21
C THR A 14 7.32 -3.25 -4.54
N SER A 15 8.53 -3.75 -4.26
CA SER A 15 8.74 -4.99 -3.53
C SER A 15 8.25 -4.89 -2.10
N GLU A 16 8.65 -3.84 -1.37
CA GLU A 16 8.21 -3.60 0.01
C GLU A 16 6.68 -3.47 0.10
N TYR A 17 6.05 -2.84 -0.89
CA TYR A 17 4.60 -2.74 -0.94
C TYR A 17 3.92 -4.10 -1.18
N ARG A 18 4.46 -4.95 -2.05
CA ARG A 18 3.97 -6.34 -2.23
C ARG A 18 4.10 -7.16 -0.96
N ASP A 19 5.23 -7.06 -0.28
CA ASP A 19 5.47 -7.77 0.98
C ASP A 19 4.46 -7.31 2.04
N PHE A 20 4.25 -6.00 2.15
CA PHE A 20 3.23 -5.43 3.01
C PHE A 20 1.82 -5.97 2.70
N LEU A 21 1.40 -6.02 1.43
CA LEU A 21 0.10 -6.58 1.03
C LEU A 21 -0.04 -8.05 1.43
N SER A 22 1.03 -8.83 1.27
CA SER A 22 1.08 -10.24 1.69
C SER A 22 0.89 -10.36 3.21
N GLU A 23 1.57 -9.53 4.00
CA GLU A 23 1.44 -9.55 5.46
C GLU A 23 0.07 -9.09 5.95
N VAL A 24 -0.52 -8.06 5.32
CA VAL A 24 -1.89 -7.62 5.59
C VAL A 24 -2.88 -8.75 5.37
N ARG A 25 -2.74 -9.49 4.26
CA ARG A 25 -3.61 -10.65 3.98
C ARG A 25 -3.46 -11.74 5.03
N LYS A 26 -2.22 -12.11 5.39
CA LYS A 26 -1.96 -13.09 6.46
C LYS A 26 -2.51 -12.63 7.81
N ALA A 27 -2.46 -11.33 8.10
CA ALA A 27 -3.04 -10.77 9.32
C ALA A 27 -4.57 -10.93 9.30
N PHE A 28 -5.23 -10.55 8.20
CA PHE A 28 -6.67 -10.73 8.02
C PHE A 28 -7.12 -12.17 8.25
N ASP A 29 -6.50 -13.13 7.58
CA ASP A 29 -6.84 -14.55 7.70
C ASP A 29 -6.71 -15.02 9.16
N ARG A 30 -5.60 -14.66 9.84
CA ARG A 30 -5.39 -14.97 11.25
C ARG A 30 -6.44 -14.34 12.17
N HIS A 31 -6.87 -13.11 11.90
CA HIS A 31 -7.92 -12.45 12.68
C HIS A 31 -9.28 -13.12 12.47
N CYS A 32 -9.64 -13.42 11.22
CA CYS A 32 -10.88 -14.15 10.91
C CYS A 32 -10.94 -15.50 11.62
N ASP A 33 -9.84 -16.26 11.61
CA ASP A 33 -9.80 -17.57 12.26
C ASP A 33 -9.93 -17.45 13.78
N LYS A 34 -9.27 -16.47 14.40
CA LYS A 34 -9.42 -16.18 15.84
C LYS A 34 -10.86 -15.84 16.21
N ILE A 35 -11.50 -14.95 15.44
CA ILE A 35 -12.89 -14.52 15.67
C ILE A 35 -13.86 -15.70 15.51
N LYS A 36 -13.70 -16.51 14.45
CA LYS A 36 -14.49 -17.73 14.24
C LYS A 36 -14.34 -18.71 15.41
N LEU A 37 -13.12 -18.95 15.86
CA LEU A 37 -12.85 -19.90 16.94
C LEU A 37 -13.37 -19.40 18.29
N ALA A 38 -13.31 -18.09 18.54
CA ALA A 38 -13.92 -17.47 19.72
C ALA A 38 -15.44 -17.59 19.72
N ALA A 39 -16.09 -17.31 18.58
CA ALA A 39 -17.54 -17.45 18.42
C ALA A 39 -17.99 -18.91 18.59
N ALA A 40 -17.26 -19.87 17.98
CA ALA A 40 -17.54 -21.29 18.13
C ALA A 40 -17.51 -21.73 19.61
N LYS A 41 -16.46 -21.36 20.35
CA LYS A 41 -16.35 -21.65 21.79
C LYS A 41 -17.50 -21.07 22.62
N LYS A 42 -17.93 -19.84 22.32
CA LYS A 42 -19.10 -19.22 22.98
C LYS A 42 -20.39 -19.99 22.65
N LEU A 43 -20.56 -20.41 21.39
CA LEU A 43 -21.75 -21.15 20.95
C LEU A 43 -21.83 -22.58 21.49
N GLU A 44 -20.70 -23.21 21.86
CA GLU A 44 -20.66 -24.54 22.47
C GLU A 44 -21.29 -24.58 23.86
N VAL A 45 -21.17 -23.50 24.64
CA VAL A 45 -21.68 -23.43 26.01
C VAL A 45 -23.10 -22.85 26.11
N ILE A 46 -23.62 -22.31 25.01
CA ILE A 46 -24.98 -21.77 24.96
C ILE A 46 -25.94 -22.88 24.47
N PRO A 47 -27.00 -23.22 25.25
CA PRO A 47 -28.01 -24.18 24.83
C PRO A 47 -28.58 -23.86 23.45
N LYS A 48 -28.93 -24.88 22.66
CA LYS A 48 -29.41 -24.70 21.29
C LYS A 48 -30.74 -23.94 21.25
N GLU A 49 -31.54 -24.09 22.28
CA GLU A 49 -32.86 -23.48 22.47
C GLU A 49 -32.76 -22.00 22.88
N ASN A 50 -31.58 -21.55 23.33
CA ASN A 50 -31.34 -20.14 23.66
C ASN A 50 -30.96 -19.36 22.40
N GLU A 51 -31.95 -19.15 21.53
CA GLU A 51 -31.77 -18.45 20.25
C GLU A 51 -31.20 -17.03 20.44
N ASP A 52 -31.72 -16.28 21.42
CA ASP A 52 -31.25 -14.92 21.73
C ASP A 52 -29.77 -14.88 22.11
N GLY A 53 -29.33 -15.80 22.97
CA GLY A 53 -27.93 -15.91 23.38
C GLY A 53 -27.01 -16.26 22.21
N ARG A 54 -27.46 -17.18 21.34
CA ARG A 54 -26.69 -17.57 20.15
C ARG A 54 -26.62 -16.43 19.13
N GLN A 55 -27.72 -15.71 18.92
CA GLN A 55 -27.77 -14.57 18.01
C GLN A 55 -26.82 -13.46 18.48
N LYS A 56 -26.79 -13.15 19.79
CA LYS A 56 -25.83 -12.18 20.35
C LYS A 56 -24.37 -12.54 20.04
N VAL A 57 -24.00 -13.82 20.13
CA VAL A 57 -22.64 -14.26 19.79
C VAL A 57 -22.34 -14.05 18.30
N LEU A 58 -23.30 -14.31 17.41
CA LEU A 58 -23.13 -14.07 15.98
C LEU A 58 -23.04 -12.59 15.65
N ASP A 59 -23.81 -11.74 16.33
CA ASP A 59 -23.76 -10.28 16.17
C ASP A 59 -22.42 -9.72 16.65
N GLU A 60 -21.90 -10.21 17.78
CA GLU A 60 -20.56 -9.89 18.27
C GLU A 60 -19.48 -10.32 17.27
N GLN A 61 -19.57 -11.55 16.76
CA GLN A 61 -18.64 -12.08 15.75
C GLN A 61 -18.62 -11.19 14.50
N LYS A 62 -19.80 -10.78 14.03
CA LYS A 62 -19.94 -9.89 12.87
C LYS A 62 -19.33 -8.52 13.14
N ALA A 63 -19.61 -7.93 14.30
CA ALA A 63 -19.06 -6.63 14.68
C ALA A 63 -17.52 -6.66 14.76
N GLU A 64 -16.93 -7.74 15.28
CA GLU A 64 -15.46 -7.91 15.31
C GLU A 64 -14.85 -8.06 13.90
N LEU A 65 -15.53 -8.78 13.00
CA LEU A 65 -15.10 -8.91 11.60
C LEU A 65 -15.17 -7.56 10.87
N ASP A 66 -16.28 -6.84 11.03
CA ASP A 66 -16.48 -5.52 10.41
C ASP A 66 -15.44 -4.51 10.91
N LYS A 67 -15.15 -4.52 12.22
CA LYS A 67 -14.08 -3.70 12.82
C LYS A 67 -12.71 -4.05 12.23
N THR A 68 -12.37 -5.34 12.19
CA THR A 68 -11.10 -5.82 11.61
C THR A 68 -10.94 -5.35 10.17
N LEU A 69 -12.01 -5.47 9.38
CA LEU A 69 -12.01 -5.08 7.97
C LEU A 69 -11.86 -3.56 7.79
N ALA A 70 -12.47 -2.75 8.66
CA ALA A 70 -12.31 -1.30 8.65
C ALA A 70 -10.87 -0.88 8.98
N GLU A 71 -10.27 -1.46 10.01
CA GLU A 71 -8.88 -1.18 10.43
C GLU A 71 -7.88 -1.53 9.31
N LEU A 72 -8.04 -2.69 8.67
CA LEU A 72 -7.16 -3.10 7.57
C LEU A 72 -7.34 -2.23 6.33
N LYS A 73 -8.56 -1.81 6.01
CA LYS A 73 -8.81 -0.85 4.92
C LYS A 73 -8.12 0.49 5.17
N GLN A 74 -8.17 1.00 6.40
CA GLN A 74 -7.47 2.24 6.76
C GLN A 74 -5.95 2.09 6.64
N LEU A 75 -5.41 0.96 7.12
CA LEU A 75 -3.99 0.65 7.02
C LEU A 75 -3.53 0.58 5.56
N LEU A 76 -4.28 -0.12 4.71
CA LEU A 76 -4.04 -0.22 3.27
C LEU A 76 -4.06 1.16 2.61
N ALA A 77 -5.12 1.94 2.80
CA ALA A 77 -5.26 3.26 2.19
C ALA A 77 -4.12 4.21 2.60
N LYS A 78 -3.69 4.17 3.87
CA LYS A 78 -2.54 4.95 4.33
C LYS A 78 -1.26 4.54 3.60
N ARG A 79 -0.99 3.23 3.51
CA ARG A 79 0.23 2.72 2.89
C ARG A 79 0.24 2.96 1.38
N GLU A 80 -0.90 2.84 0.71
CA GLU A 80 -1.08 3.19 -0.71
C GLU A 80 -0.73 4.65 -0.97
N ALA A 81 -1.21 5.57 -0.13
CA ALA A 81 -0.90 6.99 -0.25
C ALA A 81 0.60 7.26 -0.09
N GLU A 82 1.25 6.62 0.89
CA GLU A 82 2.70 6.75 1.10
C GLU A 82 3.51 6.26 -0.11
N VAL A 83 3.19 5.07 -0.63
CA VAL A 83 3.86 4.48 -1.80
C VAL A 83 3.65 5.36 -3.03
N ARG A 84 2.43 5.86 -3.24
CA ARG A 84 2.13 6.75 -4.34
C ARG A 84 2.98 8.02 -4.31
N VAL A 85 3.09 8.67 -3.15
CA VAL A 85 3.95 9.87 -2.99
C VAL A 85 5.41 9.54 -3.32
N GLN A 86 5.93 8.42 -2.83
CA GLN A 86 7.30 8.00 -3.11
C GLN A 86 7.56 7.76 -4.60
N LEU A 87 6.60 7.17 -5.32
CA LEU A 87 6.68 6.93 -6.76
C LEU A 87 6.55 8.24 -7.57
N GLU A 88 5.65 9.15 -7.17
CA GLU A 88 5.52 10.49 -7.76
C GLU A 88 6.81 11.31 -7.60
N GLU A 89 7.48 11.20 -6.45
CA GLU A 89 8.79 11.83 -6.23
C GLU A 89 9.86 11.29 -7.20
N ILE A 90 9.89 9.98 -7.43
CA ILE A 90 10.83 9.36 -8.40
C ILE A 90 10.53 9.84 -9.82
N ALA A 91 9.26 9.84 -10.23
CA ALA A 91 8.85 10.35 -11.54
C ALA A 91 9.28 11.82 -11.74
N SER A 92 9.04 12.66 -10.73
CA SER A 92 9.46 14.07 -10.74
C SER A 92 10.98 14.25 -10.78
N MET A 93 11.76 13.28 -10.29
CA MET A 93 13.22 13.30 -10.42
C MET A 93 13.69 12.91 -11.83
N ARG A 94 13.00 11.96 -12.49
CA ARG A 94 13.28 11.59 -13.89
C ARG A 94 13.00 12.76 -14.83
N GLU A 95 11.81 13.37 -14.73
CA GLU A 95 11.41 14.53 -15.57
C GLU A 95 12.41 15.69 -15.45
N ARG A 96 12.87 16.00 -14.22
CA ARG A 96 13.87 17.05 -14.00
C ARG A 96 15.22 16.76 -14.64
N LYS A 97 15.64 15.50 -14.70
CA LYS A 97 16.88 15.12 -15.39
C LYS A 97 16.71 15.23 -16.90
N GLU A 98 15.61 14.72 -17.44
CA GLU A 98 15.31 14.79 -18.87
C GLU A 98 15.34 16.25 -19.38
N PHE A 99 14.68 17.16 -18.66
CA PHE A 99 14.73 18.58 -18.97
C PHE A 99 16.14 19.18 -18.89
N SER A 100 16.95 18.76 -17.90
CA SER A 100 18.34 19.20 -17.78
C SER A 100 19.20 18.74 -18.96
N PHE A 101 18.95 17.54 -19.49
CA PHE A 101 19.68 17.02 -20.65
C PHE A 101 19.28 17.77 -21.94
N ASP A 102 17.99 18.06 -22.14
CA ASP A 102 17.52 18.84 -23.30
C ASP A 102 18.11 20.25 -23.32
N ASP A 103 18.17 20.92 -22.16
CA ASP A 103 18.78 22.24 -22.00
C ASP A 103 20.30 22.24 -22.28
N GLU A 104 21.00 21.16 -21.92
CA GLU A 104 22.43 20.99 -22.23
C GLU A 104 22.64 20.71 -23.73
N LEU A 105 21.79 19.87 -24.34
CA LEU A 105 21.86 19.58 -25.79
C LEU A 105 21.64 20.86 -26.62
N ALA A 106 20.64 21.66 -26.25
CA ALA A 106 20.34 22.92 -26.92
C ALA A 106 21.50 23.93 -26.89
N LYS A 107 22.33 23.90 -25.83
CA LYS A 107 23.53 24.75 -25.71
C LYS A 107 24.70 24.25 -26.58
N VAL A 108 24.79 22.94 -26.80
CA VAL A 108 25.81 22.33 -27.68
C VAL A 108 25.44 22.51 -29.16
N GLU A 109 24.16 22.48 -29.50
CA GLU A 109 23.65 22.64 -30.88
C GLU A 109 23.53 24.09 -31.35
N ALA A 110 23.73 25.08 -30.48
CA ALA A 110 23.82 26.49 -30.86
C ALA A 110 25.27 26.83 -31.26
N PRO A 111 25.67 26.77 -32.55
CA PRO A 111 27.00 27.23 -32.94
C PRO A 111 27.09 28.72 -32.64
N GLU A 112 28.14 29.11 -31.91
CA GLU A 112 28.54 30.50 -31.76
C GLU A 112 28.64 31.13 -33.16
N ARG A 113 27.61 31.86 -33.59
CA ARG A 113 27.71 32.79 -34.72
C ARG A 113 28.57 33.96 -34.25
N LYS A 114 29.88 33.71 -34.10
CA LYS A 114 30.85 34.78 -34.01
C LYS A 114 30.86 35.50 -35.36
N HIS A 115 30.26 36.69 -35.34
CA HIS A 115 30.32 37.68 -36.39
C HIS A 115 31.75 37.77 -36.94
N ILE A 116 31.94 37.37 -38.19
CA ILE A 116 33.06 37.84 -39.00
C ILE A 116 32.61 39.21 -39.51
N ALA A 117 33.29 40.24 -39.01
CA ALA A 117 33.10 41.65 -39.36
C ALA A 117 33.51 41.94 -40.82
#